data_AF-A0A383CBI4-F1
#
_entry.id   AF-A0A383CBI4-F1
#
_cell.length_a   1.000
_cell.length_b   1.000
_cell.length_c   1.000
_cell.angle_alpha   90.00
_cell.angle_beta   90.00
_cell.angle_gamma   90.00
#
_symmetry.space_group_name_H-M   'P 1'
#
loop_
_entity.id
_entity.type
_entity.pdbx_description
1 polymer ?
#
loop_
_entity_poly.entity_id
_entity_poly.type
_entity_poly.pdbx_seq_one_letter_code
_entity_poly.pdbx_strand_id
1 'polypeptide(L)'
;VSESHSELIFGEIKQSFHISFIPSAFLRLAETKDYLPHVWPALKFSLDTMGFLNSARYMADMAMDATEEVYEPIFSLALNETKELAHIIDVFHYVQPQILLILAALREALDRDSVGGAGSVESRALTERESIHRNTEIGVGKDFKE
;
A
#
# COMPACT_ATOMS: atom_id res chain seq x y z
N VAL A 1 10.01 17.03 14.77
CA VAL A 1 9.75 17.14 13.33
C VAL A 1 8.90 18.39 13.10
N SER A 2 9.33 19.33 12.26
CA SER A 2 8.43 20.42 11.84
C SER A 2 7.29 19.82 11.02
N GLU A 3 6.07 20.35 11.18
CA GLU A 3 4.85 19.92 10.47
C GLU A 3 5.10 19.72 8.96
N SER A 4 5.89 20.63 8.37
CA SER A 4 6.32 20.62 6.98
C SER A 4 7.08 19.35 6.53
N HIS A 5 7.85 18.68 7.39
CA HIS A 5 8.63 17.51 6.97
C HIS A 5 7.79 16.23 6.89
N SER A 6 6.79 16.08 7.78
CA SER A 6 5.84 14.97 7.73
C SER A 6 4.92 15.06 6.50
N GLU A 7 4.49 16.27 6.14
CA GLU A 7 3.67 16.51 4.95
C GLU A 7 4.39 16.11 3.65
N LEU A 8 5.69 16.39 3.54
CA LEU A 8 6.50 15.99 2.40
C LEU A 8 6.58 14.46 2.28
N ILE A 9 6.85 13.76 3.38
CA ILE A 9 6.92 12.28 3.37
C ILE A 9 5.56 11.67 3.03
N PHE A 10 4.46 12.22 3.52
CA PHE A 10 3.12 11.79 3.14
C PHE A 10 2.83 12.01 1.66
N GLY A 11 3.32 13.11 1.08
CA GLY A 11 3.32 13.31 -0.37
C GLY A 11 4.09 12.23 -1.12
N GLU A 12 5.31 11.91 -0.68
CA GLU A 12 6.13 10.85 -1.27
C GLU A 12 5.47 9.48 -1.15
N ILE A 13 4.85 9.14 0.00
CA ILE A 13 4.14 7.87 0.19
C ILE A 13 3.01 7.73 -0.84
N LYS A 14 2.14 8.75 -0.97
CA LYS A 14 1.06 8.72 -1.98
C LYS A 14 1.62 8.54 -3.39
N GLN A 15 2.72 9.22 -3.69
CA GLN A 15 3.37 9.12 -4.99
C GLN A 15 3.93 7.71 -5.25
N SER A 16 4.67 7.12 -4.32
CA SER A 16 5.30 5.80 -4.47
C SER A 16 4.28 4.67 -4.57
N PHE A 17 3.19 4.74 -3.79
CA PHE A 17 2.11 3.76 -3.86
C PHE A 17 1.09 4.05 -4.97
N HIS A 18 1.14 5.22 -5.61
CA HIS A 18 0.14 5.67 -6.60
C HIS A 18 -1.30 5.65 -6.07
N ILE A 19 -1.50 6.19 -4.86
CA ILE A 19 -2.80 6.27 -4.18
C ILE A 19 -3.10 7.70 -3.74
N SER A 20 -4.37 7.99 -3.45
CA SER A 20 -4.84 9.31 -3.02
C SER A 20 -4.81 9.53 -1.51
N PHE A 21 -4.59 8.48 -0.70
CA PHE A 21 -4.66 8.50 0.76
C PHE A 21 -3.36 8.01 1.42
N ILE A 22 -3.22 8.25 2.72
CA ILE A 22 -2.10 7.70 3.52
C ILE A 22 -2.55 6.41 4.20
N PRO A 23 -1.91 5.26 3.94
CA PRO A 23 -2.25 4.04 4.64
C PRO A 23 -2.03 4.19 6.15
N SER A 24 -2.95 3.63 6.95
CA SER A 24 -2.96 3.76 8.41
C SER A 24 -1.66 3.29 9.08
N ALA A 25 -0.99 2.30 8.50
CA ALA A 25 0.32 1.83 8.95
C ALA A 25 1.35 2.98 8.97
N PHE A 26 1.40 3.83 7.94
CA PHE A 26 2.32 4.96 7.89
C PHE A 26 1.93 6.09 8.84
N LEU A 27 0.62 6.31 9.04
CA LEU A 27 0.14 7.23 10.08
C LEU A 27 0.62 6.77 11.46
N ARG A 28 0.52 5.47 11.75
CA ARG A 28 0.98 4.88 13.02
C ARG A 28 2.50 4.99 13.19
N LEU A 29 3.28 4.72 12.15
CA LEU A 29 4.74 4.88 12.18
C LEU A 29 5.16 6.34 12.39
N ALA A 30 4.38 7.29 11.87
CA ALA A 30 4.63 8.73 12.03
C ALA A 30 4.38 9.24 13.45
N GLU A 31 3.62 8.51 14.29
CA GLU A 31 3.43 8.86 15.70
C GLU A 31 4.74 8.80 16.50
N THR A 32 5.68 7.94 16.08
CA THR A 32 7.01 7.89 16.70
C THR A 32 7.87 8.99 16.09
N LYS A 33 8.24 9.95 16.94
CA LYS A 33 9.07 11.10 16.54
C LYS A 33 10.31 10.63 15.77
N ASP A 34 10.55 11.25 14.62
CA ASP A 34 11.70 11.04 13.75
C ASP A 34 11.84 9.62 13.14
N TYR A 35 10.96 8.66 13.47
CA TYR A 35 11.05 7.29 12.96
C TYR A 35 10.78 7.20 11.45
N LEU A 36 9.61 7.67 11.02
CA LEU A 36 9.25 7.63 9.59
C LEU A 36 10.23 8.42 8.71
N PRO A 37 10.67 9.65 9.08
CA PRO A 37 11.76 10.35 8.39
C PRO A 37 13.07 9.57 8.29
N HIS A 38 13.39 8.76 9.32
CA HIS A 38 14.60 7.96 9.33
C HIS A 38 14.53 6.76 8.38
N VAL A 39 13.41 6.03 8.37
CA VAL A 39 13.31 4.78 7.59
C VAL A 39 12.84 4.99 6.14
N TRP A 40 12.03 6.02 5.88
CA TRP A 40 11.42 6.23 4.57
C TRP A 40 12.42 6.35 3.40
N PRO A 41 13.55 7.07 3.53
CA PRO A 41 14.54 7.16 2.46
C PRO A 41 15.09 5.79 2.00
N ALA A 42 15.19 4.81 2.92
CA ALA A 42 15.63 3.46 2.58
C ALA A 42 14.52 2.63 1.92
N LEU A 43 13.27 2.81 2.37
CA LEU A 43 12.12 2.06 1.85
C LEU A 43 11.73 2.47 0.44
N LYS A 44 11.72 3.78 0.14
CA LYS A 44 11.10 4.30 -1.08
C LYS A 44 11.70 3.77 -2.38
N PHE A 45 13.00 3.45 -2.38
CA PHE A 45 13.66 2.89 -3.55
C PHE A 45 13.17 1.48 -3.89
N SER A 46 12.71 0.71 -2.89
CA SER A 46 12.20 -0.64 -3.12
C SER A 46 10.83 -0.63 -3.79
N LEU A 47 9.97 0.35 -3.45
CA LEU A 47 8.59 0.49 -3.96
C LEU A 47 8.51 0.63 -5.49
N ASP A 48 9.53 1.21 -6.10
CA ASP A 48 9.58 1.44 -7.56
C ASP A 48 10.26 0.31 -8.33
N THR A 49 10.55 -0.82 -7.67
CA THR A 49 11.16 -1.98 -8.32
C THR A 49 10.14 -3.02 -8.78
N MET A 50 10.41 -3.66 -9.91
CA MET A 50 9.64 -4.81 -10.37
C MET A 50 9.67 -5.97 -9.37
N GLY A 51 10.81 -6.20 -8.71
CA GLY A 51 10.96 -7.28 -7.73
C GLY A 51 10.01 -7.13 -6.52
N PHE A 52 9.92 -5.92 -5.98
CA PHE A 52 9.00 -5.63 -4.88
C PHE A 52 7.54 -5.81 -5.29
N LEU A 53 7.15 -5.24 -6.44
CA LEU A 53 5.76 -5.31 -6.90
C LEU A 53 5.35 -6.75 -7.22
N ASN A 54 6.22 -7.55 -7.83
CA ASN A 54 5.94 -8.96 -8.10
C ASN A 54 5.79 -9.77 -6.80
N SER A 55 6.61 -9.48 -5.79
CA SER A 55 6.49 -10.14 -4.48
C SER A 55 5.16 -9.80 -3.81
N ALA A 56 4.72 -8.53 -3.89
CA ALA A 56 3.44 -8.11 -3.36
C ALA A 56 2.26 -8.76 -4.10
N ARG A 57 2.33 -8.82 -5.43
CA ARG A 57 1.31 -9.49 -6.26
C ARG A 57 1.20 -10.98 -5.92
N TYR A 58 2.34 -11.66 -5.80
CA TYR A 58 2.36 -13.06 -5.41
C TYR A 58 1.66 -13.31 -4.07
N MET A 59 1.87 -12.43 -3.08
CA MET A 59 1.13 -12.53 -1.81
C MET A 59 -0.36 -12.24 -1.95
N ALA A 60 -0.74 -11.31 -2.81
CA ALA A 60 -2.14 -11.03 -3.10
C ALA A 60 -2.83 -12.26 -3.71
N ASP A 61 -2.18 -12.90 -4.68
CA ASP A 61 -2.68 -14.09 -5.36
C ASP A 61 -2.86 -15.24 -4.35
N MET A 62 -1.85 -15.52 -3.52
CA MET A 62 -1.97 -16.53 -2.45
C MET A 62 -3.11 -16.24 -1.46
N ALA A 63 -3.31 -14.97 -1.09
CA ALA A 63 -4.40 -14.59 -0.19
C ALA A 63 -5.77 -14.73 -0.86
N MET A 64 -5.86 -14.47 -2.16
CA MET A 64 -7.09 -14.64 -2.93
C MET A 64 -7.44 -16.11 -3.07
N ASP A 65 -6.49 -16.96 -3.47
CA ASP A 65 -6.66 -18.42 -3.55
C ASP A 65 -7.22 -18.98 -2.23
N ALA A 66 -6.62 -18.59 -1.10
CA ALA A 66 -7.08 -19.01 0.23
C ALA A 66 -8.47 -18.47 0.60
N THR A 67 -8.86 -17.31 0.09
CA THR A 67 -10.19 -16.73 0.34
C THR A 67 -11.26 -17.44 -0.48
N GLU A 68 -10.97 -17.74 -1.75
CA GLU A 68 -11.88 -18.44 -2.66
C GLU A 68 -12.22 -19.85 -2.18
N GLU A 69 -11.31 -20.51 -1.45
CA GLU A 69 -11.56 -21.82 -0.84
C GLU A 69 -12.68 -21.82 0.23
N VAL A 70 -12.93 -20.67 0.87
CA VAL A 70 -13.78 -20.59 2.07
C VAL A 70 -14.92 -19.58 1.97
N TYR A 71 -14.92 -18.71 0.96
CA TYR A 71 -15.86 -17.60 0.86
C TYR A 71 -16.34 -17.36 -0.56
N GLU A 72 -17.67 -17.33 -0.74
CA GLU A 72 -18.34 -16.87 -1.95
C GLU A 72 -19.16 -15.61 -1.63
N PRO A 73 -18.83 -14.45 -2.21
CA PRO A 73 -19.52 -13.21 -1.88
C PRO A 73 -20.93 -13.17 -2.50
N ILE A 74 -21.92 -12.83 -1.67
CA ILE A 74 -23.29 -12.56 -2.13
C ILE A 74 -23.45 -11.04 -2.22
N PHE A 75 -23.47 -10.50 -3.45
CA PHE A 75 -23.69 -9.08 -3.68
C PHE A 75 -25.14 -8.81 -4.13
N SER A 76 -25.82 -7.87 -3.45
CA SER A 76 -27.14 -7.35 -3.85
C SER A 76 -27.10 -5.84 -4.09
N LEU A 77 -26.21 -5.37 -4.97
CA LEU A 77 -26.00 -3.95 -5.25
C LEU A 77 -26.41 -3.57 -6.68
N ALA A 78 -26.73 -2.29 -6.90
CA ALA A 78 -26.97 -1.77 -8.24
C ALA A 78 -25.67 -1.77 -9.07
N LEU A 79 -25.78 -1.99 -10.40
CA LEU A 79 -24.64 -2.22 -11.29
C LEU A 79 -23.55 -1.12 -11.26
N ASN A 80 -23.94 0.14 -11.02
CA ASN A 80 -23.04 1.29 -10.91
C ASN A 80 -22.31 1.35 -9.56
N GLU A 81 -23.02 1.08 -8.45
CA GLU A 81 -22.42 0.98 -7.10
C GLU A 81 -21.38 -0.15 -7.04
N THR A 82 -21.62 -1.24 -7.77
CA THR A 82 -20.68 -2.36 -7.89
C THR A 82 -19.36 -1.95 -8.55
N LYS A 83 -19.36 -1.02 -9.53
CA LYS A 83 -18.12 -0.61 -10.22
C LYS A 83 -17.23 0.28 -9.38
N GLU A 84 -17.81 1.26 -8.70
CA GLU A 84 -17.06 2.13 -7.80
C GLU A 84 -16.47 1.34 -6.62
N LEU A 85 -17.30 0.47 -6.02
CA LEU A 85 -16.85 -0.44 -4.97
C LEU A 85 -15.74 -1.37 -5.46
N ALA A 86 -15.85 -1.92 -6.67
CA ALA A 86 -14.81 -2.76 -7.25
C ALA A 86 -13.48 -2.01 -7.41
N HIS A 87 -13.51 -0.73 -7.82
CA HIS A 87 -12.28 0.07 -7.90
C HIS A 87 -11.67 0.33 -6.53
N ILE A 88 -12.48 0.63 -5.51
CA ILE A 88 -12.01 0.82 -4.14
C ILE A 88 -11.36 -0.47 -3.61
N ILE A 89 -12.03 -1.61 -3.79
CA ILE A 89 -11.49 -2.93 -3.41
C ILE A 89 -10.18 -3.21 -4.15
N ASP A 90 -10.11 -2.90 -5.45
CA ASP A 90 -8.91 -3.09 -6.26
C ASP A 90 -7.71 -2.27 -5.74
N VAL A 91 -7.94 -1.03 -5.29
CA VAL A 91 -6.90 -0.22 -4.63
C VAL A 91 -6.38 -0.91 -3.38
N PHE A 92 -7.27 -1.48 -2.56
CA PHE A 92 -6.86 -2.20 -1.35
C PHE A 92 -6.11 -3.48 -1.66
N HIS A 93 -6.58 -4.30 -2.61
CA HIS A 93 -5.86 -5.49 -3.08
C HIS A 93 -4.48 -5.16 -3.66
N TYR A 94 -4.33 -3.98 -4.26
CA TYR A 94 -3.05 -3.50 -4.74
C TYR A 94 -2.11 -3.06 -3.61
N VAL A 95 -2.57 -2.22 -2.68
CA VAL A 95 -1.70 -1.55 -1.70
C VAL A 95 -1.40 -2.40 -0.46
N GLN A 96 -2.35 -3.20 0.02
CA GLN A 96 -2.21 -3.97 1.26
C GLN A 96 -1.02 -4.94 1.28
N PRO A 97 -0.79 -5.79 0.25
CA PRO A 97 0.36 -6.68 0.26
C PRO A 97 1.71 -5.93 0.22
N GLN A 98 1.75 -4.76 -0.43
CA GLN A 98 2.94 -3.91 -0.43
C GLN A 98 3.24 -3.35 0.96
N ILE A 99 2.22 -2.88 1.67
CA ILE A 99 2.34 -2.44 3.06
C ILE A 99 2.83 -3.59 3.94
N LEU A 100 2.28 -4.79 3.75
CA LEU A 100 2.70 -5.98 4.50
C LEU A 100 4.20 -6.29 4.30
N LEU A 101 4.71 -6.26 3.06
CA LEU A 101 6.15 -6.44 2.80
C LEU A 101 7.00 -5.40 3.53
N ILE A 102 6.59 -4.13 3.50
CA ILE A 102 7.33 -3.06 4.17
C ILE A 102 7.35 -3.26 5.67
N LEU A 103 6.21 -3.60 6.29
CA LEU A 103 6.13 -3.84 7.72
C LEU A 103 6.94 -5.08 8.13
N ALA A 104 6.91 -6.14 7.31
CA ALA A 104 7.75 -7.32 7.52
C ALA A 104 9.24 -6.98 7.45
N ALA A 105 9.65 -6.21 6.43
CA ALA A 105 11.03 -5.78 6.27
C ALA A 105 11.52 -4.89 7.43
N LEU A 106 10.68 -3.93 7.86
CA LEU A 106 10.97 -3.09 9.03
C LEU A 106 11.08 -3.90 10.31
N ARG A 107 10.21 -4.90 10.51
CA ARG A 107 10.29 -5.80 11.67
C ARG A 107 11.57 -6.61 11.64
N GLU A 108 11.92 -7.18 10.49
CA GLU A 108 13.12 -7.99 10.31
C GLU A 108 14.41 -7.19 10.53
N ALA A 109 14.41 -5.91 10.13
CA ALA A 109 15.54 -5.00 10.30
C ALA A 109 15.85 -4.67 11.78
N LEU A 110 14.97 -5.03 12.72
CA LEU A 110 15.26 -4.92 14.15
C LEU A 110 16.24 -6.00 14.63
N ASP A 111 16.27 -7.15 13.96
CA ASP A 111 17.01 -8.33 14.39
C ASP A 111 18.15 -8.70 13.41
N ARG A 112 18.29 -7.98 12.30
CA ARG A 112 19.28 -8.25 11.25
C ARG A 112 20.03 -6.99 10.84
N ASP A 113 21.31 -7.16 10.50
CA ASP A 113 22.16 -6.07 9.99
C ASP A 113 21.74 -5.57 8.60
N SER A 114 21.02 -6.41 7.83
CA SER A 114 20.49 -6.06 6.51
C SER A 114 19.21 -6.84 6.18
N VAL A 115 18.34 -6.20 5.39
CA VAL A 115 17.09 -6.78 4.86
C VAL A 115 16.96 -6.40 3.39
N GLY A 116 16.56 -7.34 2.55
CA GLY A 116 16.37 -7.14 1.11
C GLY A 116 17.62 -7.42 0.26
N GLY A 117 17.73 -6.77 -0.90
CA GLY A 117 18.87 -6.89 -1.83
C GLY A 117 18.79 -8.04 -2.84
N ALA A 118 17.74 -8.87 -2.79
CA ALA A 118 17.55 -10.01 -3.70
C ALA A 118 16.58 -9.73 -4.87
N GLY A 119 15.91 -8.56 -4.87
CA GLY A 119 14.95 -8.19 -5.91
C GLY A 119 15.60 -7.59 -7.15
N SER A 120 14.91 -7.68 -8.29
CA SER A 120 15.31 -6.94 -9.50
C SER A 120 15.32 -5.44 -9.21
N VAL A 121 16.40 -4.75 -9.57
CA VAL A 121 16.54 -3.29 -9.47
C VAL A 121 15.90 -2.54 -10.65
N GLU A 122 15.26 -3.28 -11.57
CA GLU A 122 14.57 -2.68 -12.71
C GLU A 122 13.41 -1.81 -12.23
N SER A 123 13.45 -0.55 -12.67
CA SER A 123 12.37 0.40 -12.44
C SER A 123 11.10 -0.07 -13.14
N ARG A 124 9.97 -0.03 -12.45
CA ARG A 124 8.67 -0.39 -13.02
C ARG A 124 8.08 0.75 -13.83
N ALA A 125 7.38 0.41 -14.92
CA ALA A 125 6.56 1.38 -15.66
C ALA A 125 5.22 1.58 -14.95
N LEU A 126 4.72 2.82 -14.95
CA LEU A 126 3.37 3.12 -14.48
C LEU A 126 2.34 2.45 -15.38
N THR A 127 1.39 1.75 -14.78
CA THR A 127 0.29 1.07 -15.46
C THR A 127 -0.98 1.92 -15.50
N GLU A 128 -1.92 1.55 -16.39
CA GLU A 128 -3.26 2.14 -16.41
C GLU A 128 -3.99 1.92 -15.08
N ARG A 129 -3.87 0.72 -14.50
CA ARG A 129 -4.45 0.35 -13.19
C ARG A 129 -4.00 1.33 -12.09
N GLU A 130 -2.69 1.59 -11.99
CA GLU A 130 -2.13 2.53 -11.00
C GLU A 130 -2.52 3.99 -11.28
N SER A 131 -2.80 4.33 -12.54
CA SER A 131 -3.33 5.64 -12.90
C SER A 131 -4.77 5.81 -12.41
N ILE A 132 -5.58 4.75 -12.47
CA ILE A 132 -6.94 4.72 -11.90
C ILE A 132 -6.86 4.82 -10.37
N HIS A 133 -5.97 4.06 -9.73
CA HIS A 133 -5.80 4.07 -8.26
C HIS A 133 -5.49 5.45 -7.71
N ARG A 134 -4.61 6.19 -8.38
CA ARG A 134 -4.26 7.56 -7.98
C ARG A 134 -5.45 8.50 -7.99
N ASN A 135 -6.39 8.28 -8.91
CA ASN A 135 -7.58 9.10 -9.09
C ASN A 135 -8.80 8.58 -8.30
N THR A 136 -8.67 7.42 -7.64
CA THR A 136 -9.74 6.85 -6.82
C THR A 136 -9.74 7.56 -5.47
N GLU A 137 -10.78 8.34 -5.19
CA GLU A 137 -10.95 9.00 -3.90
C GLU A 137 -11.45 8.00 -2.85
N ILE A 138 -10.68 7.83 -1.77
CA ILE A 138 -11.09 7.03 -0.62
C ILE A 138 -11.36 7.97 0.54
N GLY A 139 -12.64 8.18 0.83
CA GLY A 139 -13.08 8.99 1.95
C GLY A 139 -12.73 8.33 3.29
N VAL A 140 -12.15 9.09 4.22
CA VAL A 140 -12.06 8.68 5.63
C VAL A 140 -13.38 9.07 6.26
N GLY A 141 -14.26 8.09 6.46
CA GLY A 141 -15.63 8.35 6.90
C GLY A 141 -15.69 9.21 8.16
N LYS A 142 -16.27 10.41 8.05
CA LYS A 142 -16.83 11.13 9.21
C LYS A 142 -18.27 10.70 9.51
N ASP A 143 -18.87 9.84 8.69
CA ASP A 143 -20.31 9.53 8.71
C ASP A 143 -20.64 8.03 8.63
N PHE A 144 -19.80 7.16 9.20
CA PHE A 144 -20.29 5.82 9.58
C PHE A 144 -21.00 5.96 10.94
N LYS A 145 -22.29 6.33 10.90
CA LYS A 145 -23.18 6.11 12.03
C LYS A 145 -23.55 4.64 12.06
N GLU A 146 -23.13 3.96 13.13
CA GLU A 146 -23.71 2.68 13.54
C GLU A 146 -25.23 2.78 13.75
#